data_AF-A0A7V1NBA0-F1
#
_entry.id   AF-A0A7V1NBA0-F1
#
_cell.length_a   1.000
_cell.length_b   1.000
_cell.length_c   1.000
_cell.angle_alpha   90.00
_cell.angle_beta   90.00
_cell.angle_gamma   90.00
#
_symmetry.space_group_name_H-M   'P 1'
#
loop_
_entity.id
_entity.type
_entity.pdbx_description
1 polymer ?
#
loop_
_entity_poly.entity_id
_entity_poly.type
_entity_poly.pdbx_seq_one_letter_code
_entity_poly.pdbx_strand_id
1 'polypeptide(L)'
;MFLRHAAFALLFAFLPILVSGADSTAENVYSPGGWATLHRSPANRRLVPGVFLGGLEYPVERVWTALEGASVLTAPTSSPDGRTLYVTTGRAAGHANLHAFDLSGRRLWRSMPWQDAGTGLDPCAVLSSVIVDRDGDLYIGDCNQLFSFRDDGSEKWVVPLPPRRAGDWKASESLPVNALTTAVFTRGGHLLGVTNFADVIVVDRKTGRSLAAPMRLPGRVPERSTRLAMPGSVFSNGLLDP
;
A
#
# COMPACT_ATOMS: atom_id res chain seq x y z
N MET A 1 -54.55 54.23 36.72
CA MET A 1 -54.52 52.76 36.57
C MET A 1 -54.17 52.46 35.11
N PHE A 2 -53.33 51.45 34.86
CA PHE A 2 -52.67 51.06 33.59
C PHE A 2 -51.25 51.61 33.36
N LEU A 3 -50.30 50.94 34.05
CA LEU A 3 -48.88 50.91 33.72
C LEU A 3 -48.67 50.00 32.49
N ARG A 4 -48.09 50.55 31.42
CA ARG A 4 -47.69 49.80 30.21
C ARG A 4 -46.42 49.01 30.50
N HIS A 5 -46.48 47.69 30.28
CA HIS A 5 -45.34 46.79 30.34
C HIS A 5 -44.59 46.84 29.01
N ALA A 6 -43.30 47.18 29.04
CA ALA A 6 -42.39 47.04 27.91
C ALA A 6 -41.73 45.66 27.98
N ALA A 7 -41.96 44.82 26.97
CA ALA A 7 -41.29 43.54 26.81
C ALA A 7 -39.94 43.75 26.10
N PHE A 8 -38.85 43.39 26.76
CA PHE A 8 -37.52 43.27 26.15
C PHE A 8 -37.46 41.94 25.38
N ALA A 9 -37.34 42.00 24.05
CA ALA A 9 -37.02 40.84 23.22
C ALA A 9 -35.49 40.70 23.12
N LEU A 10 -34.94 39.64 23.72
CA LEU A 10 -33.55 39.21 23.46
C LEU A 10 -33.50 38.54 22.08
N LEU A 11 -32.81 39.18 21.12
CA LEU A 11 -32.38 38.51 19.89
C LEU A 11 -31.13 37.67 20.18
N PHE A 12 -31.27 36.35 20.18
CA PHE A 12 -30.12 35.45 20.06
C PHE A 12 -29.73 35.35 18.58
N ALA A 13 -28.63 36.00 18.21
CA ALA A 13 -28.01 35.81 16.91
C ALA A 13 -27.29 34.44 16.90
N PHE A 14 -27.91 33.43 16.31
CA PHE A 14 -27.23 32.21 15.91
C PHE A 14 -26.35 32.53 14.69
N LEU A 15 -25.05 32.70 14.91
CA LEU A 15 -24.08 32.60 13.81
C LEU A 15 -24.01 31.12 13.39
N PRO A 16 -24.32 30.77 12.13
CA PRO A 16 -23.96 29.46 11.63
C PRO A 16 -22.43 29.41 11.53
N ILE A 17 -21.81 28.61 12.39
CA ILE A 17 -20.43 28.18 12.16
C ILE A 17 -20.49 27.30 10.90
N LEU A 18 -20.13 27.89 9.76
CA LEU A 18 -19.84 27.13 8.55
C LEU A 18 -18.55 26.35 8.81
N VAL A 19 -18.70 25.15 9.38
CA VAL A 19 -17.65 24.14 9.32
C VAL A 19 -17.59 23.68 7.86
N SER A 20 -16.81 24.40 7.06
CA SER A 20 -16.29 23.91 5.78
C SER A 20 -15.28 22.81 6.09
N GLY A 21 -15.76 21.66 6.56
CA GLY A 21 -15.03 20.42 6.43
C GLY A 21 -15.06 20.09 4.95
N ALA A 22 -13.99 20.43 4.23
CA ALA A 22 -13.79 19.82 2.92
C ALA A 22 -13.75 18.31 3.17
N ASP A 23 -14.79 17.61 2.71
CA ASP A 23 -14.83 16.15 2.72
C ASP A 23 -13.63 15.67 1.89
N SER A 24 -12.50 15.43 2.54
CA SER A 24 -11.39 14.72 1.92
C SER A 24 -11.84 13.27 1.83
N THR A 25 -12.51 12.93 0.74
CA THR A 25 -12.70 11.54 0.38
C THR A 25 -11.32 10.91 0.22
N ALA A 26 -11.14 9.66 0.66
CA ALA A 26 -9.88 8.96 0.48
C ALA A 26 -9.44 8.95 -0.99
N GLU A 27 -10.40 8.97 -1.93
CA GLU A 27 -10.18 9.11 -3.38
C GLU A 27 -9.28 10.29 -3.73
N ASN A 28 -9.46 11.45 -3.08
CA ASN A 28 -8.64 12.62 -3.36
C ASN A 28 -7.18 12.40 -2.96
N VAL A 29 -6.84 11.41 -2.12
CA VAL A 29 -5.46 11.14 -1.67
C VAL A 29 -4.70 10.30 -2.68
N TYR A 30 -5.37 9.41 -3.40
CA TYR A 30 -4.73 8.55 -4.39
C TYR A 30 -4.20 9.35 -5.58
N SER A 31 -3.13 8.84 -6.20
CA SER A 31 -2.60 9.36 -7.46
C SER A 31 -3.71 9.47 -8.53
N PRO A 32 -3.80 10.62 -9.25
CA PRO A 32 -4.71 10.78 -10.37
C PRO A 32 -4.25 10.07 -11.65
N GLY A 33 -3.06 9.43 -11.65
CA GLY A 33 -2.44 8.78 -12.82
C GLY A 33 -3.14 7.54 -13.35
N GLY A 34 -4.28 7.17 -12.77
CA GLY A 34 -5.20 6.18 -13.30
C GLY A 34 -5.13 4.81 -12.62
N TRP A 35 -3.96 4.34 -12.17
CA TRP A 35 -3.80 3.06 -11.46
C TRP A 35 -2.90 3.22 -10.23
N ALA A 36 -3.45 3.75 -9.15
CA ALA A 36 -2.70 4.20 -7.97
C ALA A 36 -2.48 3.10 -6.89
N THR A 37 -3.09 1.93 -7.06
CA THR A 37 -3.02 0.80 -6.12
C THR A 37 -3.37 -0.51 -6.84
N LEU A 38 -3.25 -1.66 -6.16
CA LEU A 38 -3.45 -3.01 -6.70
C LEU A 38 -4.70 -3.17 -7.58
N HIS A 39 -5.79 -2.47 -7.22
CA HIS A 39 -7.07 -2.54 -7.91
C HIS A 39 -7.51 -1.20 -8.50
N ARG A 40 -6.53 -0.47 -9.04
CA ARG A 40 -6.69 0.83 -9.70
C ARG A 40 -6.97 2.00 -8.75
N SER A 41 -7.95 1.84 -7.86
CA SER A 41 -8.53 2.89 -7.00
C SER A 41 -9.04 2.27 -5.69
N PRO A 42 -9.37 3.06 -4.64
CA PRO A 42 -9.92 2.53 -3.39
C PRO A 42 -11.26 1.81 -3.56
N ALA A 43 -11.98 2.08 -4.65
CA ALA A 43 -13.23 1.39 -4.96
C ALA A 43 -13.04 -0.05 -5.46
N ASN A 44 -11.79 -0.50 -5.68
CA ASN A 44 -11.45 -1.84 -6.15
C ASN A 44 -12.17 -2.22 -7.46
N ARG A 45 -12.31 -1.26 -8.38
CA ARG A 45 -13.18 -1.45 -9.56
C ARG A 45 -12.51 -2.14 -10.75
N ARG A 46 -11.19 -2.36 -10.77
CA ARG A 46 -10.40 -2.99 -11.87
C ARG A 46 -10.88 -2.65 -13.31
N LEU A 47 -11.47 -1.47 -13.48
CA LEU A 47 -12.16 -1.05 -14.69
C LEU A 47 -11.44 0.17 -15.21
N VAL A 48 -11.13 0.22 -16.50
CA VAL A 48 -10.65 1.43 -17.17
C VAL A 48 -11.72 1.86 -18.16
N PRO A 49 -12.54 2.89 -17.86
CA PRO A 49 -13.63 3.31 -18.73
C PRO A 49 -13.08 3.99 -19.99
N GLY A 50 -13.85 3.96 -21.08
CA GLY A 50 -13.51 4.71 -22.31
C GLY A 50 -12.39 4.10 -23.15
N VAL A 51 -11.86 2.93 -22.77
CA VAL A 51 -10.92 2.18 -23.62
C VAL A 51 -11.72 1.42 -24.67
N PHE A 52 -11.69 1.93 -25.90
CA PHE A 52 -12.22 1.22 -27.05
C PHE A 52 -11.14 0.28 -27.59
N LEU A 53 -11.21 -1.00 -27.23
CA LEU A 53 -10.37 -2.06 -27.79
C LEU A 53 -10.92 -2.51 -29.15
N GLY A 54 -11.21 -1.55 -30.03
CA GLY A 54 -12.12 -1.70 -31.18
C GLY A 54 -12.03 -3.01 -31.93
N GLY A 55 -13.01 -3.89 -31.74
CA GLY A 55 -13.21 -5.12 -32.54
C GLY A 55 -11.95 -5.92 -32.83
N LEU A 56 -10.96 -5.93 -31.92
CA LEU A 56 -9.62 -6.41 -32.26
C LEU A 56 -9.62 -7.92 -32.56
N GLU A 57 -9.52 -8.27 -33.84
CA GLU A 57 -8.74 -9.43 -34.33
C GLU A 57 -7.22 -9.14 -34.27
N TYR A 58 -6.79 -8.00 -33.73
CA TYR A 58 -5.40 -7.57 -33.77
C TYR A 58 -4.52 -8.33 -32.77
N PRO A 59 -3.30 -8.71 -33.17
CA PRO A 59 -2.33 -9.28 -32.26
C PRO A 59 -1.96 -8.21 -31.24
N VAL A 60 -2.09 -8.54 -29.96
CA VAL A 60 -1.44 -7.79 -28.88
C VAL A 60 0.06 -7.81 -29.17
N GLU A 61 0.58 -6.73 -29.77
CA GLU A 61 2.00 -6.63 -30.06
C GLU A 61 2.74 -6.31 -28.76
N ARG A 62 3.73 -7.16 -28.44
CA ARG A 62 4.63 -6.92 -27.32
C ARG A 62 5.57 -5.77 -27.70
N VAL A 63 5.37 -4.62 -27.07
CA VAL A 63 6.24 -3.44 -27.28
C VAL A 63 7.56 -3.56 -26.51
N TRP A 64 7.51 -4.01 -25.26
CA TRP A 64 8.70 -4.25 -24.44
C TRP A 64 8.43 -5.26 -23.31
N THR A 65 9.51 -5.81 -22.75
CA THR A 65 9.51 -6.64 -21.53
C THR A 65 10.58 -6.11 -20.59
N ALA A 66 10.34 -6.19 -19.29
CA ALA A 66 11.32 -5.91 -18.25
C ALA A 66 11.28 -6.98 -17.16
N LEU A 67 12.30 -6.99 -16.30
CA LEU A 67 12.38 -7.87 -15.12
C LEU A 67 12.39 -9.37 -15.45
N GLU A 68 13.05 -9.75 -16.54
CA GLU A 68 13.27 -11.16 -16.87
C GLU A 68 13.94 -11.91 -15.69
N GLY A 69 13.41 -13.08 -15.37
CA GLY A 69 13.85 -13.90 -14.24
C GLY A 69 13.43 -13.41 -12.85
N ALA A 70 12.61 -12.36 -12.75
CA ALA A 70 12.07 -11.89 -11.48
C ALA A 70 10.63 -12.39 -11.26
N SER A 71 10.32 -12.77 -10.02
CA SER A 71 8.95 -13.01 -9.60
C SER A 71 8.20 -11.69 -9.46
N VAL A 72 7.11 -11.52 -10.23
CA VAL A 72 6.18 -10.39 -10.14
C VAL A 72 4.78 -10.96 -9.91
N LEU A 73 4.13 -10.57 -8.82
CA LEU A 73 2.79 -11.07 -8.47
C LEU A 73 1.69 -10.01 -8.66
N THR A 74 2.00 -8.74 -8.47
CA THR A 74 1.01 -7.66 -8.54
C THR A 74 1.19 -6.80 -9.78
N ALA A 75 0.09 -6.18 -10.25
CA ALA A 75 0.11 -5.26 -11.37
C ALA A 75 0.90 -3.99 -11.02
N PRO A 76 1.58 -3.36 -11.98
CA PRO A 76 2.26 -2.09 -11.75
C PRO A 76 1.27 -0.99 -11.39
N THR A 77 1.75 0.01 -10.65
CA THR A 77 1.00 1.25 -10.36
C THR A 77 1.63 2.44 -11.08
N SER A 78 0.96 3.58 -11.07
CA SER A 78 1.31 4.74 -11.89
C SER A 78 1.53 6.02 -11.07
N SER A 79 2.54 6.80 -11.47
CA SER A 79 2.77 8.17 -10.98
C SER A 79 1.56 9.08 -11.24
N PRO A 80 1.42 10.19 -10.50
CA PRO A 80 0.32 11.15 -10.69
C PRO A 80 0.11 11.63 -12.13
N ASP A 81 1.17 11.77 -12.91
CA ASP A 81 1.12 12.18 -14.32
C ASP A 81 0.89 11.01 -15.30
N GLY A 82 0.82 9.78 -14.80
CA GLY A 82 0.61 8.57 -15.58
C GLY A 82 1.81 8.15 -16.43
N ARG A 83 3.01 8.73 -16.23
CA ARG A 83 4.19 8.49 -17.08
C ARG A 83 5.20 7.51 -16.52
N THR A 84 5.13 7.22 -15.22
CA THR A 84 6.01 6.27 -14.54
C THR A 84 5.22 5.10 -14.01
N LEU A 85 5.73 3.89 -14.26
CA LEU A 85 5.21 2.63 -13.75
C LEU A 85 6.08 2.16 -12.58
N TYR A 86 5.46 1.82 -11.46
CA TYR A 86 6.12 1.23 -10.29
C TYR A 86 5.73 -0.23 -10.14
N VAL A 87 6.72 -1.11 -9.95
CA VAL A 87 6.51 -2.55 -9.85
C VAL A 87 7.46 -3.16 -8.82
N THR A 88 6.92 -4.09 -8.04
CA THR A 88 7.69 -4.85 -7.05
C THR A 88 8.06 -6.23 -7.56
N THR A 89 9.15 -6.77 -7.04
CA THR A 89 9.60 -8.15 -7.29
C THR A 89 9.84 -8.90 -5.99
N GLY A 90 9.97 -10.22 -6.07
CA GLY A 90 10.36 -11.08 -4.94
C GLY A 90 11.71 -11.75 -5.17
N ARG A 91 12.77 -10.96 -5.29
CA ARG A 91 14.13 -11.45 -5.55
C ARG A 91 14.95 -11.52 -4.27
N ALA A 92 15.80 -12.53 -4.20
CA ALA A 92 16.73 -12.81 -3.11
C ALA A 92 17.74 -11.68 -2.82
N ALA A 93 18.53 -11.88 -1.77
CA ALA A 93 19.52 -10.91 -1.30
C ALA A 93 20.50 -10.52 -2.42
N GLY A 94 20.94 -9.26 -2.42
CA GLY A 94 21.71 -8.65 -3.49
C GLY A 94 20.89 -8.09 -4.65
N HIS A 95 19.56 -8.22 -4.62
CA HIS A 95 18.65 -7.66 -5.63
C HIS A 95 17.73 -6.57 -5.07
N ALA A 96 17.40 -5.59 -5.91
CA ALA A 96 16.38 -4.59 -5.60
C ALA A 96 14.99 -5.16 -5.90
N ASN A 97 14.00 -4.82 -5.06
CA ASN A 97 12.63 -5.32 -5.15
C ASN A 97 11.57 -4.26 -5.45
N LEU A 98 11.97 -3.01 -5.71
CA LEU A 98 11.11 -1.97 -6.26
C LEU A 98 11.80 -1.33 -7.46
N HIS A 99 11.04 -1.15 -8.54
CA HIS A 99 11.52 -0.60 -9.80
C HIS A 99 10.57 0.45 -10.33
N ALA A 100 11.13 1.48 -10.96
CA ALA A 100 10.40 2.46 -11.74
C ALA A 100 10.81 2.41 -13.21
N PHE A 101 9.82 2.46 -14.09
CA PHE A 101 10.00 2.49 -15.54
C PHE A 101 9.21 3.64 -16.15
N ASP A 102 9.68 4.22 -17.24
CA ASP A 102 8.81 5.02 -18.10
C ASP A 102 7.95 4.12 -19.00
N LEU A 103 7.00 4.73 -19.72
CA LEU A 103 6.07 4.01 -20.61
C LEU A 103 6.77 3.31 -21.79
N SER A 104 8.01 3.65 -22.09
CA SER A 104 8.83 2.98 -23.12
C SER A 104 9.56 1.73 -22.59
N GLY A 105 9.46 1.43 -21.30
CA GLY A 105 10.13 0.31 -20.65
C GLY A 105 11.55 0.64 -20.19
N ARG A 106 12.00 1.89 -20.30
CA ARG A 106 13.31 2.30 -19.77
C ARG A 106 13.21 2.44 -18.25
N ARG A 107 14.12 1.76 -17.54
CA ARG A 107 14.22 1.87 -16.08
C ARG A 107 14.70 3.26 -15.69
N LEU A 108 13.92 3.95 -14.86
CA LEU A 108 14.24 5.26 -14.30
C LEU A 108 15.08 5.10 -13.04
N TRP A 109 14.65 4.24 -12.11
CA TRP A 109 15.37 3.94 -10.88
C TRP A 109 14.97 2.57 -10.31
N ARG A 110 15.65 2.15 -9.25
CA ARG A 110 15.33 0.97 -8.44
C ARG A 110 15.66 1.26 -6.98
N SER A 111 15.01 0.56 -6.05
CA SER A 111 15.39 0.64 -4.63
C SER A 111 16.80 0.09 -4.40
N MET A 112 17.34 0.35 -3.20
CA MET A 112 18.56 -0.33 -2.77
C MET A 112 18.35 -1.85 -2.76
N PRO A 113 19.38 -2.64 -3.12
CA PRO A 113 19.33 -4.09 -2.97
C PRO A 113 19.02 -4.50 -1.53
N TRP A 114 18.14 -5.48 -1.38
CA TRP A 114 17.91 -6.14 -0.11
C TRP A 114 19.14 -6.94 0.32
N GLN A 115 19.49 -6.90 1.59
CA GLN A 115 20.59 -7.69 2.15
C GLN A 115 20.12 -8.62 3.26
N ASP A 116 19.29 -8.08 4.18
CA ASP A 116 18.77 -8.78 5.34
C ASP A 116 17.46 -8.12 5.82
N ALA A 117 16.83 -8.67 6.85
CA ALA A 117 15.53 -8.23 7.36
C ALA A 117 15.47 -6.77 7.86
N GLY A 118 16.58 -6.04 7.91
CA GLY A 118 16.61 -4.63 8.27
C GLY A 118 17.17 -3.70 7.18
N THR A 119 17.64 -4.25 6.05
CA THR A 119 18.39 -3.50 5.05
C THR A 119 17.82 -3.70 3.65
N GLY A 120 17.16 -2.65 3.15
CA GLY A 120 16.53 -2.63 1.83
C GLY A 120 15.16 -3.30 1.81
N LEU A 121 14.42 -3.10 0.72
CA LEU A 121 13.07 -3.63 0.54
C LEU A 121 13.12 -5.13 0.23
N ASP A 122 12.59 -5.96 1.12
CA ASP A 122 12.74 -7.41 1.07
C ASP A 122 11.86 -8.12 0.01
N PRO A 123 12.01 -9.45 -0.20
CA PRO A 123 11.29 -10.19 -1.23
C PRO A 123 9.77 -10.30 -1.02
N CYS A 124 9.24 -10.12 0.22
CA CYS A 124 7.80 -10.09 0.44
C CYS A 124 7.13 -8.86 -0.17
N ALA A 125 7.89 -7.85 -0.61
CA ALA A 125 7.34 -6.73 -1.37
C ALA A 125 6.56 -7.19 -2.62
N VAL A 126 6.88 -8.37 -3.16
CA VAL A 126 6.11 -9.01 -4.23
C VAL A 126 4.63 -9.23 -3.88
N LEU A 127 4.32 -9.43 -2.59
CA LEU A 127 2.95 -9.65 -2.11
C LEU A 127 2.11 -8.36 -2.10
N SER A 128 2.74 -7.21 -2.30
CA SER A 128 2.10 -5.91 -2.20
C SER A 128 2.23 -5.13 -3.51
N SER A 129 1.21 -4.34 -3.83
CA SER A 129 1.36 -3.26 -4.80
C SER A 129 1.81 -1.99 -4.08
N VAL A 130 2.65 -1.21 -4.76
CA VAL A 130 2.92 0.16 -4.37
C VAL A 130 1.60 0.92 -4.36
N ILE A 131 1.31 1.67 -3.30
CA ILE A 131 0.25 2.67 -3.31
C ILE A 131 0.89 4.03 -3.54
N VAL A 132 0.35 4.78 -4.49
CA VAL A 132 0.87 6.09 -4.91
C VAL A 132 -0.13 7.16 -4.48
N ASP A 133 0.34 8.17 -3.77
CA ASP A 133 -0.49 9.33 -3.44
C ASP A 133 -0.44 10.42 -4.52
N ARG A 134 -1.32 11.41 -4.38
CA ARG A 134 -1.42 12.56 -5.29
C ARG A 134 -0.13 13.37 -5.42
N ASP A 135 0.71 13.34 -4.39
CA ASP A 135 1.93 14.14 -4.28
C ASP A 135 3.12 13.38 -4.90
N GLY A 136 2.93 12.11 -5.29
CA GLY A 136 3.93 11.25 -5.91
C GLY A 136 4.69 10.37 -4.91
N ASP A 137 4.39 10.47 -3.61
CA ASP A 137 4.99 9.59 -2.63
C ASP A 137 4.43 8.16 -2.78
N LEU A 138 5.33 7.21 -2.63
CA LEU A 138 5.09 5.78 -2.79
C LEU A 138 5.07 5.14 -1.42
N TYR A 139 4.21 4.15 -1.21
CA TYR A 139 4.18 3.38 0.02
C TYR A 139 4.07 1.89 -0.29
N ILE A 140 4.86 1.08 0.43
CA ILE A 140 4.96 -0.35 0.16
C ILE A 140 5.33 -1.10 1.44
N GLY A 141 4.58 -2.16 1.74
CA GLY A 141 4.92 -3.09 2.81
C GLY A 141 5.72 -4.27 2.27
N ASP A 142 6.69 -4.73 3.05
CA ASP A 142 7.45 -5.96 2.81
C ASP A 142 7.20 -6.98 3.94
N CYS A 143 8.12 -7.89 4.27
CA CYS A 143 7.86 -8.94 5.25
C CYS A 143 7.66 -8.35 6.65
N ASN A 144 8.35 -7.27 7.00
CA ASN A 144 8.37 -6.77 8.39
C ASN A 144 8.48 -5.26 8.51
N GLN A 145 8.40 -4.52 7.41
CA GLN A 145 8.51 -3.08 7.38
C GLN A 145 7.44 -2.48 6.46
N LEU A 146 7.16 -1.21 6.70
CA LEU A 146 6.43 -0.34 5.80
C LEU A 146 7.37 0.79 5.38
N PHE A 147 7.56 0.94 4.08
CA PHE A 147 8.40 1.97 3.49
C PHE A 147 7.55 3.08 2.89
N SER A 148 8.15 4.27 2.86
CA SER A 148 7.79 5.32 1.91
C SER A 148 8.98 5.72 1.07
N PHE A 149 8.75 5.92 -0.22
CA PHE A 149 9.72 6.45 -1.16
C PHE A 149 9.18 7.72 -1.81
N ARG A 150 10.07 8.60 -2.26
CA ARG A 150 9.75 9.68 -3.18
C ARG A 150 9.63 9.14 -4.61
N ASP A 151 9.11 9.97 -5.51
CA ASP A 151 8.99 9.67 -6.95
C ASP A 151 10.34 9.45 -7.66
N ASP A 152 11.43 9.99 -7.11
CA ASP A 152 12.82 9.77 -7.57
C ASP A 152 13.45 8.46 -7.04
N GLY A 153 12.72 7.71 -6.21
CA GLY A 153 13.17 6.44 -5.62
C GLY A 153 13.97 6.57 -4.33
N SER A 154 14.17 7.79 -3.82
CA SER A 154 14.79 7.99 -2.50
C SER A 154 13.86 7.53 -1.39
N GLU A 155 14.40 6.82 -0.40
CA GLU A 155 13.65 6.44 0.80
C GLU A 155 13.31 7.69 1.61
N LYS A 156 12.02 7.86 1.91
CA LYS A 156 11.50 8.96 2.72
C LYS A 156 11.47 8.60 4.21
N TRP A 157 10.98 7.41 4.51
CA TRP A 157 11.00 6.82 5.84
C TRP A 157 10.75 5.30 5.75
N VAL A 158 11.17 4.59 6.78
CA VAL A 158 10.85 3.18 7.00
C VAL A 158 10.40 2.99 8.45
N VAL A 159 9.38 2.16 8.66
CA VAL A 159 8.94 1.77 10.01
C VAL A 159 8.76 0.27 10.14
N PRO A 160 9.09 -0.32 11.30
CA PRO A 160 8.86 -1.73 11.53
C PRO A 160 7.36 -2.02 11.66
N LEU A 161 6.94 -3.16 11.11
CA LEU A 161 5.64 -3.75 11.39
C LEU A 161 5.65 -4.40 12.79
N PRO A 162 4.47 -4.63 13.40
CA PRO A 162 4.38 -5.29 14.69
C PRO A 162 5.12 -6.63 14.70
N PRO A 163 5.88 -6.93 15.75
CA PRO A 163 6.61 -8.18 15.81
C PRO A 163 5.66 -9.36 16.00
N ARG A 164 6.15 -10.54 15.61
CA ARG A 164 5.50 -11.82 15.89
C ARG A 164 5.26 -11.99 17.40
N ARG A 165 4.10 -12.52 17.79
CA ARG A 165 3.74 -12.88 19.17
C ARG A 165 3.92 -14.38 19.42
N ALA A 166 3.93 -14.79 20.69
CA ALA A 166 3.98 -16.21 21.03
C ALA A 166 2.79 -16.96 20.41
N GLY A 167 3.07 -18.09 19.76
CA GLY A 167 2.05 -18.92 19.08
C GLY A 167 1.78 -18.55 17.62
N ASP A 168 2.26 -17.41 17.14
CA ASP A 168 2.19 -17.08 15.71
C ASP A 168 3.07 -18.04 14.90
N TRP A 169 2.64 -18.32 13.67
CA TRP A 169 3.40 -19.17 12.75
C TRP A 169 4.71 -18.49 12.34
N LYS A 170 5.74 -19.30 12.05
CA LYS A 170 7.07 -18.83 11.66
C LYS A 170 7.45 -19.46 10.31
N ALA A 171 7.44 -18.63 9.27
CA ALA A 171 7.78 -19.04 7.90
C ALA A 171 9.28 -19.30 7.71
N SER A 172 10.10 -18.49 8.38
CA SER A 172 11.54 -18.43 8.18
C SER A 172 12.22 -18.11 9.52
N GLU A 173 13.41 -18.66 9.67
CA GLU A 173 14.30 -18.41 10.80
C GLU A 173 14.96 -17.02 10.72
N SER A 174 15.22 -16.53 9.51
CA SER A 174 15.96 -15.28 9.26
C SER A 174 15.07 -14.10 8.89
N LEU A 175 13.93 -14.35 8.26
CA LEU A 175 13.03 -13.31 7.75
C LEU A 175 11.67 -13.38 8.46
N PRO A 176 11.29 -12.36 9.27
CA PRO A 176 10.03 -12.38 10.00
C PRO A 176 8.86 -12.04 9.07
N VAL A 177 8.37 -13.03 8.34
CA VAL A 177 7.25 -12.89 7.38
C VAL A 177 5.94 -12.53 8.09
N ASN A 178 5.68 -11.23 8.25
CA ASN A 178 4.46 -10.60 8.76
C ASN A 178 3.95 -9.54 7.76
N ALA A 179 3.93 -9.88 6.48
CA ALA A 179 3.72 -8.88 5.44
C ALA A 179 2.41 -8.11 5.60
N LEU A 180 2.46 -6.80 5.34
CA LEU A 180 1.29 -5.95 5.18
C LEU A 180 0.91 -5.95 3.70
N THR A 181 -0.11 -6.75 3.35
CA THR A 181 -0.54 -6.92 1.96
C THR A 181 -1.29 -5.67 1.49
N THR A 182 -0.61 -4.83 0.69
CA THR A 182 -1.09 -3.56 0.10
C THR A 182 -1.83 -2.63 1.07
N ALA A 183 -1.16 -1.55 1.49
CA ALA A 183 -1.80 -0.52 2.31
C ALA A 183 -2.93 0.21 1.53
N VAL A 184 -3.82 0.84 2.29
CA VAL A 184 -4.87 1.73 1.78
C VAL A 184 -4.78 3.09 2.46
N PHE A 185 -5.35 4.13 1.85
CA PHE A 185 -5.51 5.41 2.51
C PHE A 185 -6.81 5.45 3.33
N THR A 186 -6.72 5.93 4.55
CA THR A 186 -7.89 6.32 5.34
C THR A 186 -8.54 7.57 4.74
N ARG A 187 -9.76 7.92 5.20
CA ARG A 187 -10.39 9.21 4.85
C ARG A 187 -9.53 10.43 5.22
N GLY A 188 -8.76 10.33 6.31
CA GLY A 188 -7.81 11.37 6.73
C GLY A 188 -6.51 11.39 5.91
N GLY A 189 -6.34 10.49 4.94
CA GLY A 189 -5.11 10.39 4.13
C GLY A 189 -3.92 9.77 4.88
N HIS A 190 -4.17 9.02 5.95
CA HIS A 190 -3.17 8.20 6.60
C HIS A 190 -3.10 6.81 5.96
N LEU A 191 -2.01 6.10 6.16
CA LEU A 191 -1.89 4.71 5.74
C LEU A 191 -2.60 3.81 6.73
N LEU A 192 -3.35 2.85 6.23
CA LEU A 192 -4.00 1.78 6.97
C LEU A 192 -3.62 0.46 6.30
N GLY A 193 -3.31 -0.54 7.12
CA GLY A 193 -3.10 -1.89 6.61
C GLY A 193 -3.30 -2.93 7.69
N VAL A 194 -3.37 -4.18 7.25
CA VAL A 194 -3.50 -5.35 8.10
C VAL A 194 -2.40 -6.32 7.72
N THR A 195 -1.63 -6.78 8.70
CA THR A 195 -0.56 -7.75 8.47
C THR A 195 -1.08 -9.19 8.37
N ASN A 196 -0.23 -10.12 7.94
CA ASN A 196 -0.54 -11.55 7.93
C ASN A 196 -0.82 -12.15 9.33
N PHE A 197 -0.40 -11.48 10.41
CA PHE A 197 -0.80 -11.83 11.79
C PHE A 197 -2.05 -11.07 12.26
N ALA A 198 -2.78 -10.44 11.36
CA ALA A 198 -4.00 -9.67 11.62
C ALA A 198 -3.79 -8.44 12.51
N ASP A 199 -2.57 -7.89 12.57
CA ASP A 199 -2.34 -6.60 13.22
C ASP A 199 -2.78 -5.47 12.29
N VAL A 200 -3.76 -4.70 12.74
CA VAL A 200 -4.18 -3.44 12.12
C VAL A 200 -3.24 -2.33 12.56
N ILE A 201 -2.66 -1.63 11.60
CA ILE A 201 -1.81 -0.46 11.87
C ILE A 201 -2.34 0.77 11.13
N VAL A 202 -2.13 1.94 11.74
CA VAL A 202 -2.43 3.23 11.13
C VAL A 202 -1.20 4.12 11.25
N VAL A 203 -0.70 4.60 10.12
CA VAL A 203 0.59 5.31 10.04
C VAL A 203 0.40 6.66 9.35
N ASP A 204 1.01 7.71 9.91
CA ASP A 204 1.08 9.01 9.24
C ASP A 204 1.90 8.89 7.96
N ARG A 205 1.30 9.20 6.81
CA ARG A 205 1.97 9.06 5.51
C ARG A 205 3.19 9.99 5.36
N LYS A 206 3.19 11.13 6.03
CA LYS A 206 4.24 12.13 5.88
C LYS A 206 5.48 11.75 6.69
N THR A 207 5.29 11.21 7.89
CA THR A 207 6.39 11.00 8.84
C THR A 207 6.66 9.54 9.19
N GLY A 208 5.81 8.60 8.78
CA GLY A 208 5.89 7.20 9.20
C GLY A 208 5.44 6.97 10.65
N ARG A 209 4.97 7.98 11.37
CA ARG A 209 4.62 7.84 12.79
C ARG A 209 3.37 7.00 12.96
N SER A 210 3.41 6.00 13.85
CA SER A 210 2.20 5.26 14.23
C SER A 210 1.19 6.21 14.90
N LEU A 211 -0.05 6.20 14.42
CA LEU A 211 -1.13 7.05 14.92
C LEU A 211 -1.96 6.37 16.00
N ALA A 212 -1.86 5.05 16.12
CA ALA A 212 -2.48 4.25 17.16
C ALA A 212 -1.54 3.10 17.56
N ALA A 213 -1.80 2.50 18.72
CA ALA A 213 -1.20 1.21 19.05
C ALA A 213 -1.73 0.14 18.07
N PRO A 214 -0.88 -0.77 17.56
CA PRO A 214 -1.33 -1.87 16.71
C PRO A 214 -2.42 -2.71 17.40
N MET A 215 -3.52 -2.96 16.70
CA MET A 215 -4.61 -3.78 17.21
C MET A 215 -4.62 -5.10 16.47
N ARG A 216 -4.49 -6.22 17.18
CA ARG A 216 -4.70 -7.54 16.56
C ARG A 216 -6.19 -7.86 16.49
N LEU A 217 -6.69 -8.16 15.30
CA LEU A 217 -8.06 -8.60 15.15
C LEU A 217 -8.29 -9.91 15.92
N PRO A 218 -9.45 -10.07 16.57
CA PRO A 218 -9.77 -11.32 17.25
C PRO A 218 -9.87 -12.47 16.23
N GLY A 219 -9.26 -13.60 16.55
CA GLY A 219 -9.28 -14.78 15.69
C GLY A 219 -8.59 -15.96 16.36
N ARG A 220 -8.89 -17.17 15.88
CA ARG A 220 -8.15 -18.38 16.26
C ARG A 220 -7.04 -18.60 15.24
N VAL A 221 -5.81 -18.80 15.72
CA VAL A 221 -4.75 -19.36 14.88
C VAL A 221 -5.12 -20.82 14.62
N PRO A 222 -5.35 -21.25 13.37
CA PRO A 222 -5.70 -22.63 13.08
C PRO A 222 -4.54 -23.56 13.44
N GLU A 223 -4.86 -24.73 13.99
CA GLU A 223 -3.87 -25.78 14.19
C GLU A 223 -3.31 -26.25 12.85
N ARG A 224 -2.07 -26.77 12.86
CA ARG A 224 -1.50 -27.38 11.66
C ARG A 224 -2.37 -28.55 11.21
N SER A 225 -2.64 -28.62 9.92
CA SER A 225 -3.37 -29.73 9.33
C SER A 225 -2.67 -31.06 9.64
N THR A 226 -3.43 -32.00 10.23
CA THR A 226 -2.99 -33.38 10.51
C THR A 226 -3.19 -34.32 9.33
N ARG A 227 -3.90 -33.88 8.27
CA ARG A 227 -4.23 -34.68 7.07
C ARG A 227 -3.31 -34.39 5.89
N LEU A 228 -2.96 -33.13 5.71
CA LEU A 228 -2.03 -32.63 4.70
C LEU A 228 -0.90 -31.91 5.42
N ALA A 229 0.30 -32.48 5.35
CA ALA A 229 1.49 -31.79 5.82
C ALA A 229 1.68 -30.53 4.97
N MET A 230 1.66 -29.37 5.61
CA MET A 230 2.03 -28.13 4.94
C MET A 230 3.53 -28.22 4.58
N PRO A 231 3.94 -27.84 3.36
CA PRO A 231 5.36 -27.70 3.04
C PRO A 231 6.01 -26.71 4.02
N GLY A 232 7.34 -26.80 4.18
CA GLY A 232 8.09 -25.98 5.13
C GLY A 232 7.87 -24.46 4.96
N SER A 233 7.48 -24.04 3.75
CA SER A 233 6.99 -22.69 3.45
C SER A 233 5.88 -22.77 2.39
N VAL A 234 4.90 -21.86 2.46
CA VAL A 234 3.84 -21.71 1.43
C VAL A 234 4.40 -21.07 0.15
N PHE A 235 5.65 -20.59 0.20
CA PHE A 235 6.37 -19.90 -0.87
C PHE A 235 7.72 -20.57 -1.22
N SER A 236 7.96 -21.79 -0.75
CA SER A 236 9.13 -22.59 -1.15
C SER A 236 9.05 -23.03 -2.61
N ASN A 237 10.19 -23.42 -3.18
CA ASN A 237 10.46 -23.76 -4.57
C ASN A 237 10.61 -22.54 -5.49
N GLY A 238 11.38 -21.54 -5.05
CA GLY A 238 11.88 -20.47 -5.92
C GLY A 238 11.04 -19.19 -5.98
N LEU A 239 9.96 -19.07 -5.18
CA LEU A 239 9.22 -17.80 -5.09
C LEU A 239 9.81 -16.86 -4.04
N LEU A 240 10.26 -17.39 -2.89
CA LEU A 240 10.94 -16.64 -1.82
C LEU A 240 12.23 -17.32 -1.32
N ASP A 241 12.72 -18.35 -2.03
CA ASP A 241 13.99 -18.99 -1.67
C ASP A 241 15.18 -18.13 -2.15
N PRO A 242 16.29 -18.08 -1.40
CA PRO A 242 17.49 -17.31 -1.77
C PRO A 242 18.14 -17.79 -3.08
#